data_AF-A0A7W7FA30-F1
#
_entry.id   AF-A0A7W7FA30-F1
#
_cell.length_a   1.000
_cell.length_b   1.000
_cell.length_c   1.000
_cell.angle_alpha   90.00
_cell.angle_beta   90.00
_cell.angle_gamma   90.00
#
_symmetry.space_group_name_H-M   'P 1'
#
loop_
_entity.id
_entity.type
_entity.pdbx_description
1 polymer ?
#
loop_
_entity_poly.entity_id
_entity_poly.type
_entity_poly.pdbx_seq_one_letter_code
_entity_poly.pdbx_strand_id
1 'polypeptide(L)'
;MEYLSHSASFHCWLNNAPSKPGIKQLGVLAVEHFGAIGHADWMVPALLFRFHDQEFQHLDLINERLLAGEAHEPDAEKEKRPGRTGDDGLAFRIDANGVITDILTLEAKCLTVSNTGIMKDAHEKLMVGGNRPSGVRELINLLTEYDTPEAQAWQQALLQFYRDGFRTAARHDGLAYAVGHSPKQPADRIAWLPPEAPHPAYTIQRNLEAMEFQFENLDAVVDILYRAA
;
A
#
# COMPACT_ATOMS: atom_id res chain seq x y z
N MET A 1 -31.28 0.11 -0.11
CA MET A 1 -29.90 0.55 -0.43
C MET A 1 -29.18 0.57 0.91
N GLU A 2 -28.70 -0.60 1.34
CA GLU A 2 -28.12 -0.80 2.67
C GLU A 2 -26.60 -0.72 2.55
N TYR A 3 -26.00 0.25 3.24
CA TYR A 3 -24.55 0.34 3.41
C TYR A 3 -24.17 -0.43 4.68
N LEU A 4 -23.44 -1.52 4.50
CA LEU A 4 -22.90 -2.33 5.59
C LEU A 4 -21.58 -1.73 6.05
N SER A 5 -21.56 -1.10 7.22
CA SER A 5 -20.32 -0.82 7.95
C SER A 5 -19.91 -2.08 8.71
N HIS A 6 -18.71 -2.61 8.42
CA HIS A 6 -18.15 -3.73 9.19
C HIS A 6 -16.90 -3.27 9.92
N SER A 7 -16.95 -3.43 11.24
CA SER A 7 -15.81 -3.38 12.16
C SER A 7 -15.19 -4.78 12.20
N ALA A 8 -13.87 -4.89 11.99
CA ALA A 8 -13.14 -6.15 12.14
C ALA A 8 -11.82 -5.91 12.87
N SER A 9 -11.55 -6.78 13.85
CA SER A 9 -10.33 -6.78 14.68
C SER A 9 -9.25 -7.62 14.01
N PHE A 10 -8.05 -7.07 13.87
CA PHE A 10 -6.88 -7.74 13.29
C PHE A 10 -6.12 -8.53 14.36
N HIS A 11 -5.82 -9.81 14.07
CA HIS A 11 -4.73 -10.57 14.71
C HIS A 11 -3.82 -11.04 13.58
N CYS A 12 -2.69 -10.36 13.39
CA CYS A 12 -1.67 -10.76 12.41
C CYS A 12 -0.34 -11.04 13.10
N TRP A 13 0.25 -12.16 12.71
CA TRP A 13 1.59 -12.60 13.02
C TRP A 13 2.63 -11.59 12.49
N LEU A 14 3.33 -10.91 13.40
CA LEU A 14 4.51 -10.09 13.08
C LEU A 14 5.63 -10.47 14.04
N ASN A 15 6.55 -11.33 13.60
CA ASN A 15 7.84 -11.50 14.25
C ASN A 15 8.93 -10.87 13.38
N ASN A 16 9.50 -9.79 13.93
CA ASN A 16 10.82 -9.19 13.66
C ASN A 16 11.14 -8.68 12.23
N ALA A 17 10.83 -7.40 11.96
CA ALA A 17 11.63 -6.50 11.09
C ALA A 17 11.23 -5.02 11.30
N PRO A 18 12.17 -4.07 11.54
CA PRO A 18 11.84 -2.70 11.95
C PRO A 18 11.73 -1.73 10.75
N SER A 19 10.82 -1.97 9.83
CA SER A 19 10.51 -0.96 8.78
C SER A 19 9.28 -0.12 9.16
N LYS A 20 8.71 0.82 8.37
CA LYS A 20 7.31 1.33 8.61
C LYS A 20 6.21 0.61 7.76
N PRO A 21 6.18 -0.74 7.61
CA PRO A 21 5.43 -1.45 6.58
C PRO A 21 3.99 -1.81 6.94
N GLY A 22 3.67 -2.03 8.22
CA GLY A 22 2.37 -2.56 8.66
C GLY A 22 1.19 -1.68 8.25
N ILE A 23 1.39 -0.36 8.21
CA ILE A 23 0.33 0.59 7.83
C ILE A 23 0.18 0.68 6.30
N LYS A 24 1.27 0.55 5.53
CA LYS A 24 1.19 0.52 4.06
C LYS A 24 0.49 -0.73 3.52
N GLN A 25 0.54 -1.82 4.29
CA GLN A 25 -0.13 -3.07 3.98
C GLN A 25 -1.66 -3.01 4.18
N LEU A 26 -2.17 -2.00 4.89
CA LEU A 26 -3.63 -1.88 5.12
C LEU A 26 -4.41 -1.77 3.82
N GLY A 27 -3.87 -1.07 2.82
CA GLY A 27 -4.53 -0.92 1.52
C GLY A 27 -4.73 -2.26 0.80
N VAL A 28 -3.67 -3.07 0.70
CA VAL A 28 -3.74 -4.39 0.03
C VAL A 28 -4.61 -5.36 0.81
N LEU A 29 -4.52 -5.36 2.15
CA LEU A 29 -5.37 -6.20 3.00
C LEU A 29 -6.85 -5.80 2.90
N ALA A 30 -7.14 -4.49 2.86
CA ALA A 30 -8.51 -4.03 2.72
C ALA A 30 -9.10 -4.44 1.36
N VAL A 31 -8.33 -4.33 0.29
CA VAL A 31 -8.74 -4.76 -1.05
C VAL A 31 -9.02 -6.26 -1.10
N GLU A 32 -8.13 -7.08 -0.53
CA GLU A 32 -8.27 -8.55 -0.53
C GLU A 32 -9.46 -9.03 0.31
N HIS A 33 -9.78 -8.34 1.41
CA HIS A 33 -10.87 -8.77 2.32
C HIS A 33 -12.22 -8.12 2.06
N PHE A 34 -12.25 -6.87 1.59
CA PHE A 34 -13.49 -6.10 1.40
C PHE A 34 -13.79 -5.82 -0.07
N GLY A 35 -12.82 -6.02 -0.95
CA GLY A 35 -12.94 -5.70 -2.36
C GLY A 35 -12.60 -4.25 -2.70
N ALA A 36 -12.65 -3.95 -4.00
CA ALA A 36 -12.46 -2.63 -4.58
C ALA A 36 -13.09 -2.57 -5.97
N ILE A 37 -13.49 -1.38 -6.44
CA ILE A 37 -14.03 -1.19 -7.80
C ILE A 37 -15.22 -2.13 -8.08
N GLY A 38 -16.04 -2.42 -7.06
CA GLY A 38 -17.22 -3.30 -7.17
C GLY A 38 -16.91 -4.80 -7.28
N HIS A 39 -15.67 -5.22 -7.03
CA HIS A 39 -15.24 -6.62 -7.07
C HIS A 39 -14.69 -7.07 -5.72
N ALA A 40 -14.99 -8.31 -5.31
CA ALA A 40 -14.59 -8.89 -4.02
C ALA A 40 -13.61 -10.09 -4.17
N ASP A 41 -13.24 -10.42 -5.40
CA ASP A 41 -12.35 -11.53 -5.78
C ASP A 41 -10.91 -11.05 -6.05
N TRP A 42 -10.49 -9.96 -5.42
CA TRP A 42 -9.11 -9.48 -5.48
C TRP A 42 -8.20 -10.38 -4.66
N MET A 43 -7.01 -10.64 -5.20
CA MET A 43 -5.98 -11.46 -4.56
C MET A 43 -4.64 -10.73 -4.52
N VAL A 44 -3.90 -10.91 -3.42
CA VAL A 44 -2.57 -10.32 -3.21
C VAL A 44 -1.54 -11.45 -3.09
N PRO A 45 -0.74 -11.75 -4.13
CA PRO A 45 0.15 -12.91 -4.11
C PRO A 45 1.29 -12.78 -3.11
N ALA A 46 1.78 -11.56 -2.90
CA ALA A 46 2.80 -11.24 -1.92
C ALA A 46 2.87 -9.73 -1.67
N LEU A 47 3.45 -9.35 -0.54
CA LEU A 47 3.67 -7.95 -0.17
C LEU A 47 5.00 -7.44 -0.73
N LEU A 48 4.96 -6.36 -1.51
CA LEU A 48 6.12 -5.75 -2.17
C LEU A 48 7.13 -5.07 -1.24
N PHE A 49 6.84 -5.07 0.06
CA PHE A 49 7.62 -4.34 1.05
C PHE A 49 9.09 -4.81 1.15
N ARG A 50 9.38 -6.07 0.78
CA ARG A 50 10.73 -6.63 0.85
C ARG A 50 11.77 -5.92 -0.02
N PHE A 51 11.36 -5.13 -1.01
CA PHE A 51 12.27 -4.40 -1.92
C PHE A 51 12.54 -2.95 -1.48
N HIS A 52 12.51 -2.66 -0.17
CA HIS A 52 12.82 -1.34 0.37
C HIS A 52 14.29 -1.25 0.83
N ASP A 53 15.24 -1.65 -0.02
CA ASP A 53 16.67 -1.77 0.35
C ASP A 53 17.29 -0.49 0.92
N GLN A 54 16.92 0.68 0.38
CA GLN A 54 17.37 1.98 0.90
C GLN A 54 16.90 2.22 2.34
N GLU A 55 15.72 1.71 2.68
CA GLU A 55 15.20 1.79 4.04
C GLU A 55 15.93 0.86 4.98
N PHE A 56 16.22 -0.36 4.56
CA PHE A 56 17.01 -1.29 5.35
C PHE A 56 18.42 -0.76 5.61
N GLN A 57 19.07 -0.18 4.60
CA GLN A 57 20.36 0.50 4.78
C GLN A 57 20.27 1.68 5.75
N HIS A 58 19.21 2.49 5.66
CA HIS A 58 19.01 3.62 6.56
C HIS A 58 18.76 3.16 8.01
N LEU A 59 18.01 2.06 8.20
CA LEU A 59 17.80 1.45 9.51
C LEU A 59 19.08 0.91 10.12
N ASP A 60 19.92 0.24 9.33
CA ASP A 60 21.18 -0.29 9.82
C ASP A 60 22.08 0.85 10.32
N LEU A 61 22.11 1.98 9.63
CA LEU A 61 22.84 3.19 10.07
C LEU A 61 22.26 3.82 11.35
N ILE A 62 20.93 3.80 11.52
CA ILE A 62 20.31 4.25 12.78
C ILE A 62 20.67 3.29 13.91
N ASN A 63 20.56 1.98 13.69
CA ASN A 63 20.84 0.95 14.67
C ASN A 63 22.31 0.97 15.11
N GLU A 64 23.24 1.12 14.16
CA GLU A 64 24.68 1.25 14.45
C GLU A 64 24.96 2.45 15.38
N ARG A 65 24.39 3.62 15.06
CA ARG A 65 24.54 4.83 15.88
C ARG A 65 23.94 4.67 17.28
N LEU A 66 22.76 4.06 17.38
CA LEU A 66 22.13 3.76 18.66
C LEU A 66 22.98 2.81 19.51
N LEU A 67 23.55 1.76 18.90
CA LEU A 67 24.47 0.83 19.57
C LEU A 67 25.78 1.51 20.01
N ALA A 68 26.23 2.53 19.28
CA ALA A 68 27.37 3.36 19.65
C ALA A 68 27.05 4.41 20.74
N GLY A 69 25.79 4.51 21.17
CA GLY A 69 25.34 5.47 22.19
C GLY A 69 25.12 6.89 21.67
N GLU A 70 25.00 7.07 20.35
CA GLU A 70 24.67 8.37 19.76
C GLU A 70 23.20 8.71 19.97
N ALA A 71 22.91 10.01 20.13
CA ALA A 71 21.54 10.49 20.19
C ALA A 71 20.85 10.33 18.83
N HIS A 72 19.69 9.68 18.83
CA HIS A 72 18.81 9.60 17.67
C HIS A 72 17.63 10.55 17.88
N GLU A 73 17.42 11.46 16.92
CA GLU A 73 16.27 12.38 16.87
C GLU A 73 15.36 11.97 15.71
N PRO A 74 14.39 11.07 15.91
CA PRO A 74 13.61 10.45 14.83
C PRO A 74 12.87 11.44 13.92
N ASP A 75 12.60 12.65 14.42
CA ASP A 75 11.82 13.68 13.73
C ASP A 75 12.69 14.68 12.95
N ALA A 76 14.02 14.62 13.10
CA ALA A 76 14.94 15.47 12.33
C ALA A 76 14.89 15.09 10.84
N GLU A 77 14.92 16.08 9.94
CA GLU A 77 14.82 15.86 8.49
C GLU A 77 15.82 14.83 7.95
N LYS A 78 17.05 14.81 8.49
CA LYS A 78 18.11 13.86 8.10
C LYS A 78 17.85 12.41 8.55
N GLU A 79 16.99 12.23 9.55
CA GLU A 79 16.59 10.94 10.12
C GLU A 79 15.26 10.45 9.52
N LYS A 80 14.65 11.26 8.64
CA LYS A 80 13.44 10.85 7.93
C LYS A 80 13.75 9.72 6.97
N ARG A 81 13.12 8.60 7.28
CA ARG A 81 13.11 7.36 6.50
C ARG A 81 12.75 7.62 5.02
N PRO A 82 13.59 7.18 4.07
CA PRO A 82 13.37 7.44 2.65
C PRO A 82 12.13 6.69 2.14
N GLY A 83 11.20 7.41 1.51
CA GLY A 83 10.05 6.78 0.84
C GLY A 83 10.51 5.87 -0.31
N ARG A 84 9.77 4.80 -0.58
CA ARG A 84 10.02 3.95 -1.76
C ARG A 84 9.49 4.63 -3.02
N THR A 85 10.20 4.44 -4.14
CA THR A 85 9.69 4.71 -5.48
C THR A 85 9.07 3.44 -6.05
N GLY A 86 7.81 3.49 -6.51
CA GLY A 86 7.10 2.34 -7.09
C GLY A 86 5.78 2.02 -6.36
N ASP A 87 5.09 0.97 -6.79
CA ASP A 87 3.72 0.62 -6.40
C ASP A 87 3.64 0.07 -4.96
N ASP A 88 3.20 0.84 -3.97
CA ASP A 88 3.15 0.42 -2.54
C ASP A 88 2.39 -0.91 -2.32
N GLY A 89 1.49 -1.28 -3.22
CA GLY A 89 0.88 -2.61 -3.27
C GLY A 89 0.31 -2.97 -4.64
N LEU A 90 0.14 -4.27 -4.87
CA LEU A 90 -0.51 -4.83 -6.06
C LEU A 90 -1.56 -5.86 -5.65
N ALA A 91 -2.74 -5.75 -6.24
CA ALA A 91 -3.79 -6.76 -6.17
C ALA A 91 -4.25 -7.13 -7.58
N PHE A 92 -4.70 -8.36 -7.76
CA PHE A 92 -5.05 -8.92 -9.05
C PHE A 92 -6.40 -9.62 -8.99
N ARG A 93 -7.11 -9.63 -10.11
CA ARG A 93 -8.22 -10.57 -10.34
C ARG A 93 -7.78 -11.58 -11.38
N ILE A 94 -8.10 -12.84 -11.13
CA ILE A 94 -7.74 -13.97 -12.00
C ILE A 94 -9.02 -14.70 -12.42
N ASP A 95 -9.13 -15.05 -13.70
CA ASP A 95 -10.23 -15.86 -14.20
C ASP A 95 -10.06 -17.35 -13.88
N ALA A 96 -11.06 -18.16 -14.23
CA ALA A 96 -11.03 -19.60 -14.00
C ALA A 96 -9.89 -20.34 -14.75
N ASN A 97 -9.24 -19.70 -15.73
CA ASN A 97 -8.12 -20.26 -16.49
C ASN A 97 -6.76 -19.84 -15.93
N GLY A 98 -6.72 -19.10 -14.81
CA GLY A 98 -5.46 -18.59 -14.25
C GLY A 98 -4.94 -17.32 -14.94
N VAL A 99 -5.76 -16.64 -15.75
CA VAL A 99 -5.37 -15.43 -16.48
C VAL A 99 -5.73 -14.20 -15.65
N ILE A 100 -4.75 -13.31 -15.46
CA ILE A 100 -4.97 -12.02 -14.81
C ILE A 100 -5.84 -11.13 -15.71
N THR A 101 -7.04 -10.78 -15.23
CA THR A 101 -8.00 -9.92 -15.94
C THR A 101 -7.92 -8.47 -15.50
N ASP A 102 -7.54 -8.24 -14.25
CA ASP A 102 -7.47 -6.90 -13.65
C ASP A 102 -6.25 -6.79 -12.75
N ILE A 103 -5.70 -5.58 -12.69
CA ILE A 103 -4.61 -5.23 -11.78
C ILE A 103 -4.89 -3.88 -11.13
N LEU A 104 -4.87 -3.87 -9.80
CA LEU A 104 -4.97 -2.68 -8.97
C LEU A 104 -3.58 -2.34 -8.41
N THR A 105 -3.12 -1.11 -8.63
CA THR A 105 -1.93 -0.59 -7.90
C THR A 105 -2.37 0.33 -6.80
N LEU A 106 -1.73 0.17 -5.66
CA LEU A 106 -1.96 1.01 -4.51
C LEU A 106 -0.79 1.95 -4.31
N GLU A 107 -1.10 3.23 -4.15
CA GLU A 107 -0.22 4.20 -3.50
C GLU A 107 -0.68 4.33 -2.04
N ALA A 108 0.24 4.27 -1.09
CA ALA A 108 -0.08 4.36 0.32
C ALA A 108 0.53 5.61 0.96
N LYS A 109 -0.24 6.26 1.82
CA LYS A 109 0.19 7.38 2.66
C LYS A 109 -0.20 7.13 4.10
N CYS A 110 0.70 7.50 5.01
CA CYS A 110 0.51 7.40 6.45
C CYS A 110 0.98 8.71 7.07
N LEU A 111 0.06 9.47 7.66
CA LEU A 111 0.34 10.79 8.21
C LEU A 111 -0.34 10.99 9.57
N THR A 112 0.37 11.52 10.55
CA THR A 112 -0.21 11.89 11.85
C THR A 112 -1.21 13.05 11.73
N VAL A 113 -0.94 13.97 10.81
CA VAL A 113 -1.82 15.10 10.48
C VAL A 113 -2.10 15.09 8.98
N SER A 114 -3.37 15.22 8.62
CA SER A 114 -3.79 15.21 7.22
C SER A 114 -3.14 16.34 6.41
N ASN A 115 -2.74 16.06 5.16
CA ASN A 115 -2.06 17.02 4.29
C ASN A 115 -2.57 16.90 2.85
N THR A 116 -3.16 17.97 2.33
CA THR A 116 -3.71 18.04 0.98
C THR A 116 -2.65 18.00 -0.12
N GLY A 117 -1.45 18.53 0.14
CA GLY A 117 -0.31 18.42 -0.75
C GLY A 117 0.11 16.96 -0.93
N ILE A 118 0.16 16.19 0.16
CA ILE A 118 0.49 14.76 0.08
C ILE A 118 -0.61 13.95 -0.65
N MET A 119 -1.88 14.30 -0.48
CA MET A 119 -2.96 13.70 -1.26
C MET A 119 -2.81 13.98 -2.75
N LYS A 120 -2.51 15.24 -3.11
CA LYS A 120 -2.23 15.65 -4.48
C LYS A 120 -1.08 14.83 -5.07
N ASP A 121 0.06 14.77 -4.36
CA ASP A 121 1.24 14.04 -4.81
C ASP A 121 0.96 12.55 -5.00
N ALA A 122 0.14 11.94 -4.12
CA ALA A 122 -0.26 10.54 -4.25
C ALA A 122 -1.08 10.28 -5.53
N HIS A 123 -2.04 11.16 -5.83
CA HIS A 123 -2.79 11.08 -7.07
C HIS A 123 -1.91 11.29 -8.29
N GLU A 124 -0.97 12.26 -8.25
CA GLU A 124 -0.02 12.49 -9.33
C GLU A 124 0.86 11.27 -9.59
N LYS A 125 1.33 10.59 -8.54
CA LYS A 125 2.09 9.35 -8.67
C LYS A 125 1.30 8.21 -9.31
N LEU A 126 0.03 8.03 -8.95
CA LEU A 126 -0.82 7.00 -9.56
C LEU A 126 -1.00 7.20 -11.07
N MET A 127 -0.97 8.45 -11.53
CA MET A 127 -0.99 8.75 -12.97
C MET A 127 0.28 8.30 -13.67
N VAL A 128 1.41 8.33 -12.98
CA VAL A 128 2.72 7.97 -13.51
C VAL A 128 2.81 6.44 -13.58
N GLY A 129 2.57 5.88 -14.76
CA GLY A 129 2.70 4.44 -14.97
C GLY A 129 1.97 3.99 -16.22
N GLY A 130 2.48 2.93 -16.85
CA GLY A 130 1.76 2.24 -17.92
C GLY A 130 0.80 1.19 -17.39
N ASN A 131 0.20 0.44 -18.31
CA ASN A 131 -0.64 -0.72 -17.97
C ASN A 131 0.16 -1.87 -17.31
N ARG A 132 1.49 -1.80 -17.32
CA ARG A 132 2.39 -2.74 -16.66
C ARG A 132 3.11 -2.06 -15.50
N PRO A 133 2.62 -2.22 -14.25
CA PRO A 133 3.27 -1.69 -13.06
C PRO A 133 4.66 -2.29 -12.85
N SER A 134 5.57 -1.50 -12.27
CA SER A 134 6.94 -1.95 -12.00
C SER A 134 6.97 -3.09 -10.96
N GLY A 135 6.05 -3.07 -9.99
CA GLY A 135 5.96 -4.07 -8.93
C GLY A 135 5.69 -5.50 -9.45
N VAL A 136 5.20 -5.68 -10.67
CA VAL A 136 4.98 -7.02 -11.24
C VAL A 136 6.29 -7.81 -11.34
N ARG A 137 7.38 -7.15 -11.76
CA ARG A 137 8.69 -7.81 -11.84
C ARG A 137 9.22 -8.18 -10.47
N GLU A 138 8.99 -7.32 -9.48
CA GLU A 138 9.35 -7.55 -8.09
C GLU A 138 8.61 -8.75 -7.51
N LEU A 139 7.30 -8.88 -7.77
CA LEU A 139 6.51 -10.06 -7.38
C LEU A 139 7.01 -11.34 -8.03
N ILE A 140 7.32 -11.32 -9.33
CA ILE A 140 7.87 -12.49 -10.03
C ILE A 140 9.15 -12.96 -9.33
N ASN A 141 10.05 -12.03 -9.01
CA ASN A 141 11.29 -12.35 -8.30
C ASN A 141 11.01 -12.87 -6.89
N LEU A 142 10.16 -12.22 -6.12
CA LEU A 142 9.82 -12.61 -4.75
C LEU A 142 9.26 -14.04 -4.70
N LEU A 143 8.39 -14.39 -5.65
CA LEU A 143 7.78 -15.71 -5.72
C LEU A 143 8.77 -16.81 -6.13
N THR A 144 9.92 -16.49 -6.73
CA THR A 144 10.98 -17.49 -6.99
C THR A 144 11.58 -18.09 -5.71
N GLU A 145 11.43 -17.40 -4.58
CA GLU A 145 11.98 -17.84 -3.30
C GLU A 145 11.14 -18.94 -2.62
N TYR A 146 9.91 -19.18 -3.11
CA TYR A 146 8.97 -20.12 -2.52
C TYR A 146 8.77 -21.34 -3.41
N ASP A 147 9.13 -22.53 -2.91
CA ASP A 147 8.90 -23.80 -3.61
C ASP A 147 7.53 -24.39 -3.23
N THR A 148 6.46 -23.71 -3.63
CA THR A 148 5.08 -24.15 -3.43
C THR A 148 4.30 -24.12 -4.75
N PRO A 149 3.33 -25.04 -4.97
CA PRO A 149 2.49 -25.02 -6.16
C PRO A 149 1.78 -23.68 -6.38
N GLU A 150 1.34 -23.03 -5.30
CA GLU A 150 0.67 -21.74 -5.32
C GLU A 150 1.59 -20.63 -5.81
N ALA A 151 2.83 -20.57 -5.30
CA ALA A 151 3.82 -19.57 -5.74
C ALA A 151 4.21 -19.78 -7.22
N GLN A 152 4.36 -21.04 -7.64
CA GLN A 152 4.63 -21.38 -9.04
C GLN A 152 3.49 -20.95 -9.97
N ALA A 153 2.23 -21.22 -9.59
CA ALA A 153 1.06 -20.81 -10.36
C ALA A 153 0.99 -19.29 -10.53
N TRP A 154 1.19 -18.53 -9.44
CA TRP A 154 1.25 -17.08 -9.48
C TRP A 154 2.40 -16.55 -10.34
N GLN A 155 3.58 -17.16 -10.23
CA GLN A 155 4.71 -16.77 -11.07
C GLN A 155 4.40 -16.94 -12.56
N GLN A 156 3.76 -18.05 -12.96
CA GLN A 156 3.36 -18.27 -14.35
C GLN A 156 2.34 -17.23 -14.82
N ALA A 157 1.30 -16.96 -14.02
CA ALA A 157 0.29 -15.95 -14.32
C ALA A 157 0.92 -14.55 -14.48
N LEU A 158 1.82 -14.17 -13.56
CA LEU A 158 2.52 -12.88 -13.60
C LEU A 158 3.50 -12.79 -14.77
N LEU A 159 4.20 -13.87 -15.14
CA LEU A 159 5.06 -13.90 -16.32
C LEU A 159 4.26 -13.72 -17.61
N GLN A 160 3.10 -14.36 -17.72
CA GLN A 160 2.20 -14.20 -18.86
C GLN A 160 1.66 -12.77 -18.94
N PHE A 161 1.24 -12.21 -17.81
CA PHE A 161 0.84 -10.80 -17.71
C PHE A 161 1.97 -9.86 -18.12
N TYR A 162 3.19 -10.09 -17.61
CA TYR A 162 4.35 -9.24 -17.85
C TYR A 162 4.76 -9.20 -19.33
N ARG A 163 4.66 -10.34 -20.02
CA ARG A 163 4.96 -10.48 -21.45
C ARG A 163 3.91 -9.76 -22.29
N ASP A 164 2.64 -10.11 -22.14
CA ASP A 164 1.58 -9.62 -23.03
C ASP A 164 0.25 -9.32 -22.34
N GLY A 165 -0.09 -9.95 -21.21
CA GLY A 165 -1.40 -9.79 -20.58
C GLY A 165 -1.70 -8.35 -20.11
N PHE A 166 -0.68 -7.53 -19.83
CA PHE A 166 -0.86 -6.10 -19.52
C PHE A 166 -1.56 -5.29 -20.65
N ARG A 167 -1.60 -5.83 -21.87
CA ARG A 167 -2.27 -5.18 -23.02
C ARG A 167 -3.79 -5.34 -22.97
N THR A 168 -4.26 -6.40 -22.32
CA THR A 168 -5.68 -6.78 -22.29
C THR A 168 -6.30 -6.66 -20.92
N ALA A 169 -5.51 -6.84 -19.85
CA ALA A 169 -5.97 -6.70 -18.49
C ALA A 169 -6.35 -5.25 -18.19
N ALA A 170 -7.45 -5.06 -17.45
CA ALA A 170 -7.88 -3.75 -17.00
C ALA A 170 -6.97 -3.24 -15.88
N ARG A 171 -6.58 -1.97 -16.01
CA ARG A 171 -5.68 -1.29 -15.10
C ARG A 171 -6.47 -0.34 -14.21
N HIS A 172 -6.41 -0.57 -12.91
CA HIS A 172 -7.06 0.23 -11.89
C HIS A 172 -6.02 0.82 -10.93
N ASP A 173 -6.37 1.96 -10.34
CA ASP A 173 -5.53 2.63 -9.35
C ASP A 173 -6.24 2.66 -8.00
N GLY A 174 -5.46 2.73 -6.93
CA GLY A 174 -5.99 2.83 -5.58
C GLY A 174 -5.12 3.69 -4.68
N LEU A 175 -5.77 4.38 -3.76
CA LEU A 175 -5.11 5.19 -2.74
C LEU A 175 -5.48 4.67 -1.36
N ALA A 176 -4.50 4.26 -0.57
CA ALA A 176 -4.67 3.95 0.84
C ALA A 176 -4.12 5.10 1.69
N TYR A 177 -4.98 5.82 2.39
CA TYR A 177 -4.63 6.99 3.19
C TYR A 177 -4.90 6.73 4.68
N ALA A 178 -3.85 6.33 5.39
CA ALA A 178 -3.88 6.20 6.84
C ALA A 178 -3.55 7.56 7.49
N VAL A 179 -4.40 8.00 8.42
CA VAL A 179 -4.30 9.33 9.00
C VAL A 179 -4.63 9.37 10.49
N GLY A 180 -3.89 10.19 11.23
CA GLY A 180 -4.21 10.51 12.61
C GLY A 180 -5.42 11.44 12.67
N HIS A 181 -6.40 11.04 13.48
CA HIS A 181 -7.66 11.72 13.75
C HIS A 181 -8.61 11.89 12.56
N SER A 182 -9.90 11.79 12.86
CA SER A 182 -10.98 12.15 11.93
C SER A 182 -11.10 13.67 11.78
N PRO A 183 -11.62 14.16 10.63
CA PRO A 183 -11.96 15.56 10.49
C PRO A 183 -12.95 15.99 11.58
N LYS A 184 -12.65 17.09 12.28
CA LYS A 184 -13.53 17.65 13.32
C LYS A 184 -14.48 18.71 12.77
N GLN A 185 -14.14 19.32 11.63
CA GLN A 185 -14.90 20.38 10.99
C GLN A 185 -14.73 20.35 9.45
N PRO A 186 -15.77 20.72 8.69
CA PRO A 186 -17.15 20.91 9.16
C PRO A 186 -17.75 19.59 9.70
N ALA A 187 -18.81 19.66 10.52
CA ALA A 187 -19.30 18.50 11.29
C ALA A 187 -19.82 17.34 10.42
N ASP A 188 -20.18 17.62 9.17
CA ASP A 188 -20.59 16.66 8.14
C ASP A 188 -19.41 15.99 7.43
N ARG A 189 -18.17 16.47 7.64
CA ARG A 189 -16.99 15.90 7.03
C ARG A 189 -16.57 14.62 7.76
N ILE A 190 -16.89 13.48 7.15
CA ILE A 190 -16.56 12.15 7.69
C ILE A 190 -15.15 11.66 7.31
N ALA A 191 -14.55 12.19 6.23
CA ALA A 191 -13.24 11.80 5.72
C ALA A 191 -12.42 13.00 5.24
N TRP A 192 -11.09 12.86 5.27
CA TRP A 192 -10.19 13.84 4.68
C TRP A 192 -10.19 13.76 3.16
N LEU A 193 -10.19 12.55 2.62
CA LEU A 193 -10.36 12.27 1.20
C LEU A 193 -11.81 12.60 0.76
N PRO A 194 -11.99 13.28 -0.39
CA PRO A 194 -13.32 13.53 -0.94
C PRO A 194 -13.94 12.21 -1.43
N PRO A 195 -15.15 11.84 -0.98
CA PRO A 195 -15.78 10.57 -1.36
C PRO A 195 -16.40 10.59 -2.77
N GLU A 196 -16.73 11.77 -3.29
CA GLU A 196 -17.50 11.90 -4.53
C GLU A 196 -16.66 11.88 -5.80
N ALA A 197 -15.37 12.22 -5.71
CA ALA A 197 -14.48 12.31 -6.86
C ALA A 197 -13.00 12.22 -6.45
N PRO A 198 -12.12 11.68 -7.32
CA PRO A 198 -10.68 11.78 -7.14
C PRO A 198 -10.20 13.24 -7.03
N HIS A 199 -9.01 13.45 -6.46
CA HIS A 199 -8.40 14.78 -6.45
C HIS A 199 -8.24 15.32 -7.89
N PRO A 200 -8.45 16.63 -8.17
CA PRO A 200 -8.37 17.19 -9.52
C PRO A 200 -7.03 17.01 -10.24
N ALA A 201 -5.97 16.70 -9.50
CA ALA A 201 -4.68 16.36 -10.08
C ALA A 201 -4.68 15.00 -10.78
N TYR A 202 -5.61 14.10 -10.45
CA TYR A 202 -5.78 12.82 -11.14
C TYR A 202 -6.56 13.04 -12.45
N THR A 203 -5.84 13.13 -13.56
CA THR A 203 -6.37 13.54 -14.87
C THR A 203 -6.52 12.40 -15.87
N ILE A 204 -6.03 11.21 -15.54
CA ILE A 204 -6.19 10.00 -16.35
C ILE A 204 -7.56 9.34 -16.12
N GLN A 205 -8.01 8.51 -17.06
CA GLN A 205 -9.32 7.86 -17.01
C GLN A 205 -9.24 6.38 -16.61
N ARG A 206 -8.42 6.04 -15.61
CA ARG A 206 -8.49 4.70 -14.98
C ARG A 206 -9.48 4.76 -13.82
N ASN A 207 -10.10 3.63 -13.50
CA ASN A 207 -10.92 3.55 -12.30
C ASN A 207 -10.01 3.67 -11.06
N LEU A 208 -10.43 4.50 -10.10
CA LEU A 208 -9.69 4.76 -8.88
C LEU A 208 -10.57 4.47 -7.67
N GLU A 209 -10.04 3.68 -6.73
CA GLU A 209 -10.65 3.44 -5.41
C GLU A 209 -9.79 4.11 -4.33
N ALA A 210 -10.39 4.92 -3.46
CA ALA A 210 -9.66 5.55 -2.37
C ALA A 210 -10.20 5.06 -1.02
N MET A 211 -9.30 4.62 -0.15
CA MET A 211 -9.60 4.12 1.18
C MET A 211 -8.94 5.02 2.22
N GLU A 212 -9.71 5.50 3.19
CA GLU A 212 -9.19 6.26 4.33
C GLU A 212 -9.25 5.42 5.62
N PHE A 213 -8.12 5.33 6.31
CA PHE A 213 -8.00 4.65 7.61
C PHE A 213 -7.71 5.69 8.68
N GLN A 214 -8.65 5.93 9.57
CA GLN A 214 -8.52 6.94 10.63
C GLN A 214 -8.12 6.28 11.94
N PHE A 215 -7.04 6.78 12.56
CA PHE A 215 -6.53 6.30 13.83
C PHE A 215 -6.59 7.40 14.87
N GLU A 216 -7.23 7.16 16.02
CA GLU A 216 -7.31 8.14 17.10
C GLU A 216 -5.92 8.47 17.69
N ASN A 217 -5.04 7.46 17.76
CA ASN A 217 -3.65 7.61 18.20
C ASN A 217 -2.71 6.86 17.25
N LEU A 218 -2.49 7.43 16.07
CA LEU A 218 -1.62 6.84 15.06
C LEU A 218 -0.16 6.71 15.55
N ASP A 219 0.31 7.66 16.36
CA ASP A 219 1.66 7.64 16.92
C ASP A 219 1.89 6.41 17.77
N ALA A 220 0.95 6.06 18.66
CA ALA A 220 1.05 4.84 19.46
C ALA A 220 1.08 3.57 18.59
N VAL A 221 0.31 3.53 17.50
CA VAL A 221 0.34 2.40 16.55
C VAL A 221 1.71 2.29 15.88
N VAL A 222 2.27 3.41 15.45
CA VAL A 222 3.62 3.49 14.87
C VAL A 222 4.67 3.03 15.89
N ASP A 223 4.54 3.44 17.15
CA ASP A 223 5.46 3.08 18.23
C ASP A 223 5.42 1.58 18.56
N ILE A 224 4.22 1.00 18.67
CA ILE A 224 4.05 -0.44 18.90
C ILE A 224 4.70 -1.24 17.75
N LEU A 225 4.40 -0.86 16.51
CA LEU A 225 4.83 -1.63 15.34
C LEU A 225 6.35 -1.52 15.10
N TYR A 226 6.97 -0.38 15.44
CA TYR A 226 8.32 -0.07 14.93
C TYR A 226 9.32 0.34 16.00
N ARG A 227 8.87 0.70 17.20
CA ARG A 227 9.73 1.12 18.31
C ARG A 227 9.70 0.15 19.49
N ALA A 228 8.90 -0.93 19.39
CA ALA A 228 8.77 -1.97 20.42
C ALA A 228 8.48 -1.39 21.82
N ALA A 229 7.61 -0.37 21.87
CA ALA A 229 7.14 0.27 23.10
C ALA A 229 6.17 -0.62 23.90
#